data_AF-A0A3B0TB34-F1
#
_entry.id   AF-A0A3B0TB34-F1
#
_cell.length_a   1.000
_cell.length_b   1.000
_cell.length_c   1.000
_cell.angle_alpha   90.00
_cell.angle_beta   90.00
_cell.angle_gamma   90.00
#
_symmetry.space_group_name_H-M   'P 1'
#
loop_
_entity.id
_entity.type
_entity.pdbx_description
1 polymer ?
#
loop_
_entity_poly.entity_id
_entity_poly.type
_entity_poly.pdbx_seq_one_letter_code
_entity_poly.pdbx_strand_id
1 'polypeptide(L)'
;MISPVLLFGLIFINAVLLALLGLSALTAVRRGETPILRDLALVVSVVCAVLFVGSLDRLGIQAARAGWVPDAVREFVFGYWDYVQAAVSMIVGIWAIRFVRKVEYPLIRAERMVEILAGHIPLSVSVSELELTARELEVLNVMVTGLITDREIAAALYIAPATVGTHVHNILKKAGLHNRNELLLIGGLESIQEKQGSQ
;
A
#
# COMPACT_ATOMS: atom_id res chain seq x y z
N MET A 1 -31.09 -29.70 17.36
CA MET A 1 -30.92 -28.43 18.11
C MET A 1 -29.49 -28.41 18.64
N ILE A 2 -28.69 -27.40 18.30
CA ILE A 2 -27.32 -27.26 18.83
C ILE A 2 -27.42 -26.90 20.32
N SER A 3 -26.64 -27.54 21.19
CA SER A 3 -26.68 -27.24 22.63
C SER A 3 -26.14 -25.81 22.88
N PRO A 4 -26.73 -25.05 23.83
CA PRO A 4 -26.29 -23.68 24.12
C PRO A 4 -24.82 -23.60 24.54
N VAL A 5 -24.28 -24.66 25.14
CA VAL A 5 -22.86 -24.77 25.50
C VAL A 5 -21.94 -24.85 24.27
N LEU A 6 -22.33 -25.59 23.24
CA LEU A 6 -21.57 -25.68 21.99
C LEU A 6 -21.60 -24.36 21.22
N LEU A 7 -22.75 -23.69 21.22
CA LEU A 7 -22.92 -22.38 20.57
C LEU A 7 -22.02 -21.31 21.22
N PHE A 8 -21.93 -21.33 22.55
CA PHE A 8 -21.06 -20.43 23.32
C PHE A 8 -19.58 -20.67 23.01
N GLY A 9 -19.15 -21.95 23.02
CA GLY A 9 -17.77 -22.32 22.70
C GLY A 9 -17.35 -21.88 21.30
N LEU A 10 -18.24 -22.03 20.32
CA LEU A 10 -17.95 -21.68 18.93
C LEU A 10 -17.78 -20.16 18.73
N ILE A 11 -18.58 -19.35 19.40
CA ILE A 11 -18.48 -17.87 19.34
C ILE A 11 -17.22 -17.38 20.04
N PHE A 12 -16.88 -17.97 21.19
CA PHE A 12 -15.65 -17.65 21.90
C PHE A 12 -14.41 -17.96 21.05
N ILE A 13 -14.36 -19.15 20.44
CA ILE A 13 -13.27 -19.56 19.53
C ILE A 13 -13.17 -18.60 18.34
N ASN A 14 -14.30 -18.21 17.74
CA ASN A 14 -14.32 -17.28 16.61
C ASN A 14 -13.79 -15.89 17.00
N ALA A 15 -14.15 -15.38 18.18
CA ALA A 15 -13.63 -14.12 18.71
C ALA A 15 -12.11 -14.18 18.91
N VAL A 16 -11.59 -15.25 19.51
CA VAL A 16 -10.15 -15.43 19.71
C VAL A 16 -9.40 -15.49 18.37
N LEU A 17 -9.92 -16.24 17.38
CA LEU A 17 -9.34 -16.33 16.04
C LEU A 17 -9.25 -14.97 15.35
N LEU A 18 -10.32 -14.17 15.39
CA LEU A 18 -10.36 -12.84 14.78
C LEU A 18 -9.40 -11.86 15.47
N ALA A 19 -9.27 -11.94 16.80
CA ALA A 19 -8.29 -11.13 17.53
C ALA A 19 -6.86 -11.48 17.12
N LEU A 20 -6.53 -12.78 17.03
CA LEU A 20 -5.20 -13.24 16.62
C LEU A 20 -4.88 -12.85 15.16
N LEU A 21 -5.84 -13.00 14.26
CA LEU A 21 -5.69 -12.56 12.86
C LEU A 21 -5.48 -11.05 12.77
N GLY A 22 -6.26 -10.25 13.50
CA GLY A 22 -6.07 -8.80 13.57
C GLY A 22 -4.70 -8.40 14.10
N LEU A 23 -4.23 -9.04 15.18
CA LEU A 23 -2.90 -8.84 15.74
C LEU A 23 -1.79 -9.21 14.76
N SER A 24 -1.90 -10.36 14.08
CA SER A 24 -0.93 -10.76 13.05
C SER A 24 -0.87 -9.74 11.90
N ALA A 25 -2.03 -9.24 11.45
CA ALA A 25 -2.10 -8.24 10.41
C ALA A 25 -1.47 -6.91 10.86
N LEU A 26 -1.72 -6.48 12.10
CA LEU A 26 -1.06 -5.29 12.68
C LEU A 26 0.46 -5.46 12.80
N THR A 27 0.94 -6.65 13.13
CA THR A 27 2.39 -6.92 13.13
C THR A 27 2.98 -6.88 11.72
N ALA A 28 2.25 -7.34 10.70
CA ALA A 28 2.65 -7.22 9.30
C ALA A 28 2.72 -5.75 8.84
N VAL A 29 1.75 -4.92 9.25
CA VAL A 29 1.77 -3.46 9.02
C VAL A 29 3.03 -2.81 9.60
N ARG A 30 3.44 -3.23 10.81
CA ARG A 30 4.64 -2.71 11.49
C ARG A 30 5.95 -3.17 10.86
N ARG A 31 5.97 -4.32 10.19
CA ARG A 31 7.18 -4.88 9.55
C ARG A 31 7.57 -4.20 8.24
N GLY A 32 6.70 -3.37 7.66
CA GLY A 32 7.09 -2.48 6.55
C GLY A 32 7.37 -3.18 5.21
N GLU A 33 6.78 -4.34 4.95
CA GLU A 33 6.90 -5.01 3.66
C GLU A 33 5.96 -4.36 2.64
N THR A 34 6.49 -3.51 1.75
CA THR A 34 5.83 -2.82 0.62
C THR A 34 4.50 -2.08 0.93
N PRO A 35 4.19 -0.95 0.24
CA PRO A 35 2.96 -0.20 0.52
C PRO A 35 1.68 -1.02 0.32
N ILE A 36 1.67 -1.97 -0.63
CA ILE A 36 0.52 -2.80 -0.98
C ILE A 36 0.18 -3.80 0.14
N LEU A 37 1.17 -4.53 0.64
CA LEU A 37 1.00 -5.51 1.72
C LEU A 37 0.57 -4.84 3.03
N ARG A 38 1.08 -3.63 3.30
CA ARG A 38 0.65 -2.83 4.45
C ARG A 38 -0.82 -2.43 4.36
N ASP A 39 -1.27 -2.00 3.18
CA ASP A 39 -2.66 -1.59 2.98
C ASP A 39 -3.60 -2.81 3.05
N LEU A 40 -3.21 -3.95 2.48
CA LEU A 40 -3.96 -5.21 2.58
C LEU A 40 -4.07 -5.68 4.05
N ALA A 41 -2.98 -5.60 4.81
CA ALA A 41 -2.97 -5.96 6.22
C ALA A 41 -3.83 -5.01 7.08
N LEU A 42 -3.89 -3.72 6.75
CA LEU A 42 -4.82 -2.79 7.41
C LEU A 42 -6.28 -3.16 7.15
N VAL A 43 -6.64 -3.50 5.92
CA VAL A 43 -8.01 -3.97 5.58
C VAL A 43 -8.36 -5.21 6.39
N VAL A 44 -7.48 -6.22 6.39
CA VAL A 44 -7.70 -7.46 7.13
C VAL A 44 -7.85 -7.19 8.62
N SER A 45 -7.01 -6.32 9.20
CA SER A 45 -7.12 -5.94 10.62
C SER A 45 -8.45 -5.29 10.96
N VAL A 46 -8.98 -4.43 10.09
CA VAL A 46 -10.24 -3.71 10.32
C VAL A 46 -11.44 -4.63 10.17
N VAL A 47 -11.45 -5.47 9.14
CA VAL A 47 -12.48 -6.51 8.97
C VAL A 47 -12.51 -7.43 10.19
N CYS A 48 -11.34 -7.87 10.67
CA CYS A 48 -11.25 -8.71 11.87
C CYS A 48 -11.78 -7.99 13.11
N ALA A 49 -11.46 -6.70 13.30
CA ALA A 49 -11.97 -5.92 14.43
C ALA A 49 -13.49 -5.77 14.42
N VAL A 50 -14.10 -5.52 13.25
CA VAL A 50 -15.58 -5.45 13.11
C VAL A 50 -16.23 -6.78 13.46
N LEU A 51 -15.71 -7.88 12.92
CA LEU A 51 -16.25 -9.22 13.19
C LEU A 51 -16.04 -9.65 14.64
N PHE A 52 -14.96 -9.20 15.28
CA PHE A 52 -14.69 -9.43 16.69
C PHE A 52 -15.73 -8.74 17.59
N VAL A 53 -16.03 -7.47 17.31
CA VAL A 53 -17.09 -6.72 18.02
C VAL A 53 -18.44 -7.44 17.88
N GLY A 54 -18.81 -7.88 16.67
CA GLY A 54 -20.04 -8.64 16.45
C GLY A 54 -20.05 -10.02 17.12
N SER A 55 -18.89 -10.64 17.33
CA SER A 55 -18.78 -11.91 18.07
C SER A 55 -18.95 -11.72 19.58
N LEU A 56 -18.40 -10.63 20.14
CA LEU A 56 -18.58 -10.27 21.55
C LEU A 56 -20.05 -9.96 21.89
N ASP A 57 -20.75 -9.26 20.99
CA ASP A 57 -22.19 -8.97 21.12
C ASP A 57 -23.02 -10.25 21.26
N ARG A 58 -22.82 -11.21 20.35
CA ARG A 58 -23.52 -12.51 20.39
C ARG A 58 -23.19 -13.31 21.66
N LEU A 59 -21.97 -13.18 22.17
CA LEU A 59 -21.53 -13.83 23.41
C LEU A 59 -22.25 -13.21 24.63
N GLY A 60 -22.38 -11.87 24.66
CA GLY A 60 -23.15 -11.15 25.67
C GLY A 60 -24.62 -11.53 25.71
N ILE A 61 -25.28 -11.62 24.54
CA ILE A 61 -26.68 -12.07 24.42
C ILE A 61 -26.85 -13.49 24.98
N GLN A 62 -25.91 -14.39 24.73
CA GLN A 62 -25.97 -15.76 25.24
C GLN A 62 -25.73 -15.83 26.75
N ALA A 63 -24.75 -15.08 27.27
CA ALA A 63 -24.51 -15.00 28.71
C ALA A 63 -25.75 -14.46 29.46
N ALA A 64 -26.44 -13.49 28.88
CA ALA A 64 -27.69 -12.96 29.41
C ALA A 64 -28.83 -13.98 29.39
N ARG A 65 -28.98 -14.75 28.29
CA ARG A 65 -29.96 -15.84 28.20
C ARG A 65 -29.67 -17.01 29.14
N ALA A 66 -28.39 -17.24 29.47
CA ALA A 66 -27.96 -18.25 30.42
C ALA A 66 -28.19 -17.84 31.89
N GLY A 67 -28.67 -16.62 32.15
CA GLY A 67 -28.93 -16.12 33.51
C GLY A 67 -27.66 -15.73 34.29
N TRP A 68 -26.50 -15.65 33.61
CA TRP A 68 -25.24 -15.27 34.26
C TRP A 68 -25.11 -13.77 34.53
N VAL A 69 -26.02 -12.98 33.95
CA VAL A 69 -26.04 -11.51 34.08
C VAL A 69 -27.27 -11.09 34.89
N PRO A 70 -27.08 -10.39 36.03
CA PRO A 70 -28.17 -9.82 36.82
C PRO A 70 -29.09 -8.94 35.98
N ASP A 71 -30.40 -8.96 36.23
CA ASP A 71 -31.40 -8.25 35.40
C ASP A 71 -31.14 -6.73 35.30
N ALA A 72 -30.66 -6.12 36.39
CA ALA A 72 -30.26 -4.70 36.41
C ALA A 72 -29.12 -4.37 35.43
N VAL A 73 -28.18 -5.30 35.23
CA VAL A 73 -27.08 -5.15 34.28
C VAL A 73 -27.56 -5.44 32.86
N ARG A 74 -28.55 -6.33 32.70
CA ARG A 74 -29.13 -6.68 31.40
C ARG A 74 -29.77 -5.46 30.73
N GLU A 75 -30.69 -4.77 31.39
CA GLU A 75 -31.35 -3.59 30.80
C GLU A 75 -30.38 -2.45 30.51
N PHE A 76 -29.43 -2.21 31.41
CA PHE A 76 -28.41 -1.17 31.22
C PHE A 76 -27.47 -1.49 30.06
N VAL A 77 -26.96 -2.73 29.99
CA VAL A 77 -26.05 -3.14 28.93
C VAL A 77 -26.79 -3.16 27.60
N PHE A 78 -27.89 -3.91 27.46
CA PHE A 78 -28.57 -4.02 26.16
C PHE A 78 -29.21 -2.71 25.69
N GLY A 79 -29.66 -1.84 26.61
CA GLY A 79 -30.28 -0.56 26.23
C GLY A 79 -29.30 0.46 25.63
N TYR A 80 -28.08 0.54 26.15
CA TYR A 80 -27.07 1.47 25.64
C TYR A 80 -26.14 0.84 24.59
N TRP A 81 -25.99 -0.48 24.60
CA TRP A 81 -25.07 -1.20 23.72
C TRP A 81 -25.42 -1.09 22.24
N ASP A 82 -26.71 -1.09 21.89
CA ASP A 82 -27.15 -0.92 20.50
C ASP A 82 -26.70 0.43 19.92
N TYR A 83 -26.77 1.50 20.73
CA TYR A 83 -26.29 2.83 20.33
C TYR A 83 -24.77 2.87 20.20
N VAL A 84 -24.04 2.21 21.10
CA VAL A 84 -22.57 2.10 21.05
C VAL A 84 -22.15 1.35 19.79
N GLN A 85 -22.79 0.22 19.47
CA GLN A 85 -22.50 -0.55 18.27
C GLN A 85 -22.81 0.24 16.99
N ALA A 86 -23.91 0.99 16.96
CA ALA A 86 -24.25 1.86 15.84
C ALA A 86 -23.20 2.96 15.63
N ALA A 87 -22.74 3.60 16.71
CA ALA A 87 -21.69 4.62 16.65
C ALA A 87 -20.35 4.03 16.16
N VAL A 88 -19.94 2.86 16.68
CA VAL A 88 -18.72 2.16 16.25
C VAL A 88 -18.80 1.78 14.77
N SER A 89 -19.93 1.25 14.32
CA SER A 89 -20.15 0.87 12.92
C SER A 89 -20.07 2.08 11.98
N MET A 90 -20.63 3.22 12.41
CA MET A 90 -20.56 4.48 11.67
C MET A 90 -19.11 4.99 11.54
N ILE A 91 -18.35 4.99 12.64
CA ILE A 91 -16.95 5.42 12.65
C ILE A 91 -16.11 4.52 11.74
N VAL A 92 -16.27 3.20 11.83
CA VAL A 92 -15.55 2.24 10.98
C VAL A 92 -15.95 2.40 9.51
N GLY A 93 -17.23 2.61 9.20
CA GLY A 93 -17.69 2.88 7.84
C GLY A 93 -17.07 4.12 7.23
N ILE A 94 -17.02 5.23 7.97
CA ILE A 94 -16.36 6.47 7.54
C ILE A 94 -14.87 6.24 7.30
N TRP A 95 -14.21 5.51 8.20
CA TRP A 95 -12.79 5.19 8.09
C TRP A 95 -12.50 4.29 6.88
N ALA A 96 -13.31 3.26 6.64
CA ALA A 96 -13.22 2.37 5.49
C ALA A 96 -13.38 3.13 4.16
N ILE A 97 -14.36 4.04 4.06
CA ILE A 97 -14.56 4.88 2.87
C ILE A 97 -13.34 5.77 2.61
N ARG A 98 -12.79 6.40 3.67
CA ARG A 98 -11.57 7.21 3.53
C ARG A 98 -10.37 6.37 3.13
N PHE A 99 -10.27 5.15 3.66
CA PHE A 99 -9.20 4.21 3.36
C PHE A 99 -9.26 3.75 1.90
N VAL A 100 -10.42 3.30 1.41
CA VAL A 100 -10.62 2.89 0.02
C VAL A 100 -10.24 4.01 -0.93
N ARG A 101 -10.72 5.24 -0.69
CA ARG A 101 -10.34 6.39 -1.52
C ARG A 101 -8.82 6.60 -1.49
N LYS A 102 -8.18 6.56 -0.31
CA LYS A 102 -6.72 6.73 -0.18
C LYS A 102 -5.91 5.65 -0.92
N VAL A 103 -6.42 4.42 -0.97
CA VAL A 103 -5.76 3.26 -1.61
C VAL A 103 -6.08 3.13 -3.11
N GLU A 104 -7.18 3.70 -3.61
CA GLU A 104 -7.50 3.73 -5.05
C GLU A 104 -6.65 4.75 -5.83
N TYR A 105 -6.24 5.86 -5.20
CA TYR A 105 -5.48 6.91 -5.88
C TYR A 105 -4.10 6.54 -6.48
N PRO A 106 -3.31 5.57 -5.99
CA PRO A 106 -2.04 5.19 -6.60
C PRO A 106 -2.17 4.28 -7.84
N LEU A 107 -3.21 3.45 -7.98
CA LEU A 107 -3.33 2.51 -9.09
C LEU A 107 -3.86 3.16 -10.39
N ILE A 108 -4.90 3.99 -10.27
CA ILE A 108 -5.46 4.73 -11.43
C ILE A 108 -4.48 5.80 -11.94
N ARG A 109 -3.61 6.31 -11.06
CA ARG A 109 -2.57 7.28 -11.44
C ARG A 109 -1.37 6.61 -12.13
N ALA A 110 -1.05 5.37 -11.81
CA ALA A 110 0.01 4.63 -12.50
C ALA A 110 -0.38 4.38 -13.97
N GLU A 111 -1.60 3.91 -14.24
CA GLU A 111 -2.08 3.72 -15.62
C GLU A 111 -2.15 5.04 -16.38
N ARG A 112 -2.69 6.10 -15.77
CA ARG A 112 -2.79 7.41 -16.43
C ARG A 112 -1.42 8.10 -16.57
N MET A 113 -0.46 7.87 -15.67
CA MET A 113 0.92 8.31 -15.86
C MET A 113 1.59 7.52 -16.98
N VAL A 114 1.38 6.20 -17.08
CA VAL A 114 1.88 5.40 -18.19
C VAL A 114 1.25 5.83 -19.51
N GLU A 115 -0.03 6.19 -19.56
CA GLU A 115 -0.70 6.66 -20.77
C GLU A 115 -0.26 8.08 -21.18
N ILE A 116 -0.14 9.01 -20.22
CA ILE A 116 0.36 10.37 -20.48
C ILE A 116 1.84 10.34 -20.89
N LEU A 117 2.64 9.47 -20.26
CA LEU A 117 4.03 9.24 -20.65
C LEU A 117 4.07 8.55 -22.04
N ALA A 118 3.35 7.45 -22.26
CA ALA A 118 3.30 6.73 -23.54
C ALA A 118 2.83 7.60 -24.71
N GLY A 119 1.94 8.55 -24.48
CA GLY A 119 1.46 9.49 -25.50
C GLY A 119 2.42 10.63 -25.83
N HIS A 120 3.44 10.89 -24.99
CA HIS A 120 4.41 11.98 -25.18
C HIS A 120 5.86 11.52 -25.35
N ILE A 121 6.17 10.22 -25.25
CA ILE A 121 7.51 9.74 -25.55
C ILE A 121 7.67 9.71 -27.07
N PRO A 122 8.61 10.45 -27.65
CA PRO A 122 9.11 10.12 -28.97
C PRO A 122 9.79 8.75 -28.86
N LEU A 123 9.06 7.67 -29.13
CA LEU A 123 9.52 6.28 -29.24
C LEU A 123 10.62 6.09 -30.31
N SER A 124 11.12 7.20 -30.88
CA SER A 124 12.16 7.29 -31.89
C SER A 124 13.53 7.72 -31.35
N VAL A 125 13.67 8.05 -30.06
CA VAL A 125 14.99 8.43 -29.49
C VAL A 125 15.64 7.19 -28.90
N SER A 126 16.62 6.65 -29.61
CA SER A 126 17.52 5.61 -29.09
C SER A 126 18.64 6.26 -28.28
N VAL A 127 18.94 5.78 -27.07
CA VAL A 127 20.10 6.33 -26.33
C VAL A 127 21.40 5.97 -27.03
N SER A 128 21.43 4.86 -27.76
CA SER A 128 22.55 4.50 -28.65
C SER A 128 22.86 5.56 -29.71
N GLU A 129 21.87 6.37 -30.10
CA GLU A 129 22.04 7.50 -31.05
C GLU A 129 22.42 8.80 -30.33
N LEU A 130 22.24 8.85 -29.00
CA LEU A 130 22.69 9.98 -28.20
C LEU A 130 24.21 9.86 -28.01
N GLU A 131 24.94 10.89 -28.45
CA GLU A 131 26.38 11.03 -28.19
C GLU A 131 26.65 11.37 -26.71
N LEU A 132 26.23 10.49 -25.80
CA LEU A 132 26.48 10.58 -24.38
C LEU A 132 27.95 10.29 -24.10
N THR A 133 28.53 11.09 -23.23
CA THR A 133 29.86 10.81 -22.68
C THR A 133 29.77 9.60 -21.75
N ALA A 134 30.91 8.92 -21.52
CA ALA A 134 30.98 7.79 -20.59
C ALA A 134 30.38 8.14 -19.22
N ARG A 135 30.62 9.36 -18.72
CA ARG A 135 30.10 9.79 -17.43
C ARG A 135 28.59 10.05 -17.43
N GLU A 136 28.04 10.54 -18.53
CA GLU A 136 26.60 10.73 -18.69
C GLU A 136 25.88 9.38 -18.78
N LEU A 137 26.46 8.40 -19.47
CA LEU A 137 25.95 7.03 -19.54
C LEU A 137 25.94 6.36 -18.16
N GLU A 138 27.03 6.50 -17.39
CA GLU A 138 27.07 6.02 -16.01
C GLU A 138 25.97 6.64 -15.13
N VAL A 139 25.75 7.95 -15.23
CA VAL A 139 24.66 8.64 -14.51
C VAL A 139 23.30 8.09 -14.92
N LEU A 140 23.06 7.90 -16.22
CA LEU A 140 21.81 7.35 -16.74
C LEU A 140 21.56 5.92 -16.25
N ASN A 141 22.58 5.05 -16.28
CA ASN A 141 22.46 3.68 -15.81
C ASN A 141 22.08 3.63 -14.33
N VAL A 142 22.74 4.43 -13.49
CA VAL A 142 22.42 4.50 -12.06
C VAL A 142 20.99 5.01 -11.83
N MET A 143 20.52 5.96 -12.63
CA MET A 143 19.13 6.42 -12.59
C MET A 143 18.14 5.29 -12.92
N VAL A 144 18.40 4.52 -13.98
CA VAL A 144 17.54 3.40 -14.41
C VAL A 144 17.51 2.26 -13.38
N THR A 145 18.56 2.08 -12.57
CA THR A 145 18.55 1.11 -11.45
C THR A 145 17.62 1.46 -10.29
N GLY A 146 16.99 2.64 -10.32
CA GLY A 146 15.96 3.04 -9.34
C GLY A 146 16.40 4.09 -8.32
N LEU A 147 17.57 4.72 -8.49
CA LEU A 147 17.97 5.88 -7.68
C LEU A 147 17.34 7.17 -8.24
N ILE A 148 16.59 7.87 -7.39
CA ILE A 148 15.67 8.93 -7.84
C ILE A 148 16.28 10.31 -7.63
N THR A 149 17.09 10.51 -6.59
CA THR A 149 17.59 11.84 -6.20
C THR A 149 19.06 12.06 -6.60
N ASP A 150 19.44 13.32 -6.84
CA ASP A 150 20.82 13.69 -7.13
C ASP A 150 21.78 13.30 -6.01
N ARG A 151 21.29 13.29 -4.76
CA ARG A 151 22.07 12.85 -3.58
C ARG A 151 22.36 11.35 -3.60
N GLU A 152 21.36 10.53 -3.93
CA GLU A 152 21.52 9.08 -4.02
C GLU A 152 22.48 8.70 -5.14
N ILE A 153 22.34 9.33 -6.32
CA ILE A 153 23.21 9.09 -7.47
C ILE A 153 24.63 9.59 -7.18
N ALA A 154 24.75 10.76 -6.55
CA ALA A 154 26.04 11.30 -6.11
C ALA A 154 26.77 10.35 -5.16
N ALA A 155 26.03 9.75 -4.22
CA ALA A 155 26.57 8.76 -3.30
C ALA A 155 27.01 7.49 -4.04
N ALA A 156 26.21 6.99 -4.98
CA ALA A 156 26.54 5.81 -5.77
C ALA A 156 27.76 6.02 -6.69
N LEU A 157 27.92 7.23 -7.23
CA LEU A 157 28.96 7.58 -8.19
C LEU A 157 30.15 8.33 -7.59
N TYR A 158 30.17 8.51 -6.26
CA TYR A 158 31.19 9.24 -5.50
C TYR A 158 31.51 10.65 -6.06
N ILE A 159 30.47 11.42 -6.38
CA ILE A 159 30.58 12.81 -6.88
C ILE A 159 29.68 13.76 -6.11
N ALA A 160 29.82 15.08 -6.35
CA ALA A 160 28.94 16.07 -5.74
C ALA A 160 27.52 16.02 -6.35
N PRO A 161 26.45 16.22 -5.55
CA PRO A 161 25.07 16.28 -6.06
C PRO A 161 24.87 17.36 -7.14
N ALA A 162 25.56 18.49 -7.03
CA ALA A 162 25.52 19.55 -8.04
C ALA A 162 26.05 19.06 -9.40
N THR A 163 27.10 18.24 -9.40
CA THR A 163 27.69 17.65 -10.61
C THR A 163 26.74 16.65 -11.26
N VAL A 164 26.01 15.85 -10.47
CA VAL A 164 24.94 14.99 -10.99
C VAL A 164 23.87 15.83 -11.69
N GLY A 165 23.41 16.91 -11.05
CA GLY A 165 22.43 17.82 -11.64
C GLY A 165 22.89 18.38 -13.00
N THR A 166 24.18 18.71 -13.13
CA THR A 166 24.78 19.13 -14.41
C THR A 166 24.75 18.01 -15.46
N HIS A 167 25.17 16.79 -15.10
CA HIS A 167 25.12 15.66 -16.03
C HIS A 167 23.69 15.36 -16.48
N VAL A 168 22.72 15.32 -15.56
CA VAL A 168 21.30 15.10 -15.87
C VAL A 168 20.78 16.18 -16.82
N HIS A 169 21.11 17.45 -16.57
CA HIS A 169 20.73 18.56 -17.46
C HIS A 169 21.30 18.39 -18.87
N ASN A 170 22.57 18.01 -18.99
CA ASN A 170 23.21 17.79 -20.29
C ASN A 170 22.60 16.60 -21.04
N ILE A 171 22.28 15.51 -20.34
CA ILE A 171 21.61 14.35 -20.94
C ILE A 171 20.23 14.74 -21.46
N LEU A 172 19.42 15.46 -20.67
CA LEU A 172 18.10 15.96 -21.10
C LEU A 172 18.21 16.83 -22.35
N LYS A 173 19.19 17.74 -22.38
CA LYS A 173 19.45 18.59 -23.54
C LYS A 173 19.84 17.79 -24.79
N LYS A 174 20.71 16.78 -24.64
CA LYS A 174 21.11 15.89 -25.74
C LYS A 174 19.95 15.04 -26.24
N ALA A 175 19.11 14.57 -25.33
CA ALA A 175 17.92 13.77 -25.63
C ALA A 175 16.73 14.57 -26.15
N GLY A 176 16.81 15.91 -26.14
CA GLY A 176 15.68 16.78 -26.49
C GLY A 176 14.50 16.68 -25.52
N LEU A 177 14.76 16.22 -24.30
CA LEU A 177 13.75 15.98 -23.27
C LEU A 177 13.65 17.15 -22.30
N HIS A 178 12.46 17.31 -21.72
CA HIS A 178 12.20 18.38 -20.76
C HIS A 178 12.12 17.85 -19.33
N ASN A 179 11.92 16.54 -19.17
CA ASN A 179 11.70 15.94 -17.86
C ASN A 179 12.62 14.75 -17.60
N ARG A 180 13.18 14.71 -16.39
CA ARG A 180 13.93 13.57 -15.86
C ARG A 180 13.14 12.25 -15.94
N ASN A 181 11.82 12.30 -15.78
CA ASN A 181 10.98 11.11 -15.88
C ASN A 181 10.95 10.53 -17.31
N GLU A 182 10.99 11.38 -18.34
CA GLU A 182 11.09 10.93 -19.73
C GLU A 182 12.42 10.21 -19.95
N LEU A 183 13.50 10.76 -19.38
CA LEU A 183 14.83 10.17 -19.48
C LEU A 183 14.92 8.77 -18.83
N LEU A 184 14.31 8.60 -17.66
CA LEU A 184 14.21 7.29 -16.98
C LEU A 184 13.48 6.25 -17.83
N LEU A 185 12.46 6.68 -18.55
CA LEU A 185 11.62 5.80 -19.35
C LEU A 185 12.36 5.31 -20.60
N ILE A 186 13.06 6.18 -21.30
CA ILE A 186 13.86 5.80 -22.48
C ILE A 186 15.02 4.87 -22.07
N GLY A 187 15.78 5.22 -21.03
CA GLY A 187 16.87 4.35 -20.56
C GLY A 187 16.38 2.99 -20.05
N GLY A 188 15.18 2.95 -19.45
CA GLY A 188 14.54 1.70 -19.05
C GLY A 188 14.17 0.80 -20.23
N LEU A 189 13.57 1.38 -21.28
CA LEU A 189 13.18 0.64 -22.48
C LEU A 189 14.39 0.05 -23.22
N GLU A 190 15.46 0.81 -23.35
CA GLU A 190 16.69 0.34 -24.00
C GLU A 190 17.36 -0.79 -23.19
N SER A 191 17.38 -0.68 -21.85
CA SER A 191 17.89 -1.77 -21.00
C SER A 191 17.12 -3.09 -21.15
N ILE A 192 15.85 -3.02 -21.59
CA ILE A 192 15.03 -4.19 -21.92
C ILE A 192 15.38 -4.71 -23.31
N GLN A 193 15.60 -3.82 -24.29
CA GLN A 193 15.99 -4.19 -25.65
C GLN A 193 17.38 -4.86 -25.70
N GLU A 194 18.38 -4.34 -24.98
CA GLU A 194 19.71 -4.94 -24.89
C GLU A 194 19.66 -6.37 -24.32
N LYS A 195 18.81 -6.60 -23.32
CA LYS A 195 18.62 -7.94 -22.71
C LYS A 195 17.92 -8.93 -23.65
N GLN A 196 17.09 -8.46 -24.58
CA GLN A 196 16.42 -9.31 -25.57
C GLN A 196 17.26 -9.57 -26.82
N GLY A 197 18.15 -8.65 -27.19
CA GLY A 197 19.05 -8.80 -28.34
C GLY A 197 20.31 -9.64 -28.08
N SER A 198 20.56 -10.05 -26.82
CA SER A 198 21.72 -10.84 -26.41
C SER A 198 21.41 -12.34 -26.18
N GLN A 199 20.32 -12.84 -26.77
CA GLN A 199 20.00 -14.28 -26.83
C GLN A 199 20.19 -14.85 -28.24
#